data_AF-A0A3N5UQD5-F1
#
_entry.id   AF-A0A3N5UQD5-F1
#
_cell.length_a   1.000
_cell.length_b   1.000
_cell.length_c   1.000
_cell.angle_alpha   90.00
_cell.angle_beta   90.00
_cell.angle_gamma   90.00
#
_symmetry.space_group_name_H-M   'P 1'
#
loop_
_entity.id
_entity.type
_entity.pdbx_description
1 polymer ?
#
loop_
_entity_poly.entity_id
_entity_poly.type
_entity_poly.pdbx_seq_one_letter_code
_entity_poly.pdbx_strand_id
1 'polypeptide(L)'
;STSPKAKRIEFRTPDPSCNGYLAFSAILMAVLDGIENKIDPGDPLDKNIYDLPPEELANIPTAPGSLDEALNALKDDKDFLLKGGVFTQDVIDTWVEYKIKSEINPVKLRPHPHEFMLYYDI
;
A
#
# COMPACT_ATOMS: atom_id res chain seq x y z
N SER A 1 -20.74 -16.65 -5.26
CA SER A 1 -21.15 -18.00 -4.81
C SER A 1 -21.90 -17.85 -3.51
N THR A 2 -23.06 -18.48 -3.36
CA THR A 2 -23.88 -18.41 -2.13
C THR A 2 -23.40 -19.36 -1.03
N SER A 3 -22.41 -20.21 -1.31
CA SER A 3 -21.88 -21.17 -0.34
C SER A 3 -21.17 -20.46 0.82
N PRO A 4 -21.58 -20.69 2.09
CA PRO A 4 -20.89 -20.15 3.25
C PRO A 4 -19.40 -20.52 3.32
N LYS A 5 -19.02 -21.71 2.81
CA LYS A 5 -17.63 -22.18 2.79
C LYS A 5 -16.71 -21.41 1.84
N ALA A 6 -17.29 -20.66 0.90
CA ALA A 6 -16.56 -19.88 -0.09
C ALA A 6 -16.48 -18.38 0.24
N LYS A 7 -17.03 -17.95 1.39
CA LYS A 7 -16.97 -16.56 1.84
C LYS A 7 -15.53 -16.15 2.07
N ARG A 8 -15.13 -15.07 1.42
CA ARG A 8 -13.80 -14.47 1.52
C ARG A 8 -13.88 -13.00 1.13
N ILE A 9 -12.83 -12.26 1.45
CA ILE A 9 -12.54 -10.94 0.90
C ILE A 9 -11.50 -11.13 -0.20
N GLU A 10 -11.61 -10.35 -1.28
CA GLU A 10 -10.58 -10.27 -2.31
C GLU A 10 -9.89 -8.91 -2.20
N PHE A 11 -8.63 -8.91 -1.75
CA PHE A 11 -7.81 -7.70 -1.70
C PHE A 11 -7.00 -7.59 -2.99
N ARG A 12 -7.32 -6.59 -3.82
CA ARG A 12 -6.89 -6.51 -5.22
C ARG A 12 -5.68 -5.59 -5.45
N THR A 13 -5.17 -4.96 -4.40
CA THR A 13 -4.07 -4.00 -4.51
C THR A 13 -2.68 -4.63 -4.64
N PRO A 14 -2.36 -5.83 -4.09
CA PRO A 14 -1.03 -6.40 -4.27
C PRO A 14 -0.78 -6.81 -5.72
N ASP A 15 0.44 -6.56 -6.21
CA ASP A 15 0.91 -7.00 -7.52
C ASP A 15 2.08 -8.01 -7.40
N PRO A 16 2.43 -8.76 -8.47
CA PRO A 16 3.45 -9.81 -8.41
C PRO A 16 4.90 -9.34 -8.15
N SER A 17 5.17 -8.03 -8.10
CA SER A 17 6.48 -7.50 -7.69
C SER A 17 6.72 -7.64 -6.20
N CYS A 18 5.68 -7.84 -5.39
CA CYS A 18 5.83 -8.01 -3.95
C CYS A 18 6.46 -9.38 -3.61
N ASN A 19 7.13 -9.42 -2.46
CA ASN A 19 7.49 -10.70 -1.85
C ASN A 19 6.23 -11.30 -1.20
N GLY A 20 5.70 -12.39 -1.76
CA GLY A 20 4.46 -13.01 -1.30
C GLY A 20 4.46 -13.41 0.18
N TYR A 21 5.62 -13.79 0.74
CA TYR A 21 5.73 -14.07 2.17
C TYR A 21 5.48 -12.81 3.01
N LEU A 22 6.18 -11.72 2.69
CA LEU A 22 6.03 -10.45 3.41
C LEU A 22 4.64 -9.85 3.21
N ALA A 23 4.11 -9.91 1.99
CA ALA A 23 2.79 -9.37 1.66
C ALA A 23 1.68 -10.09 2.41
N PHE A 24 1.63 -11.43 2.36
CA PHE A 24 0.59 -12.18 3.07
C PHE A 24 0.72 -12.06 4.59
N SER A 25 1.94 -12.05 5.13
CA SER A 25 2.16 -11.81 6.55
C SER A 25 1.68 -10.42 6.96
N ALA A 26 2.02 -9.35 6.23
CA ALA A 26 1.59 -8.00 6.55
C ALA A 26 0.06 -7.84 6.45
N ILE A 27 -0.57 -8.42 5.42
CA ILE A 27 -2.03 -8.42 5.27
C ILE A 27 -2.69 -9.13 6.46
N LEU A 28 -2.19 -10.29 6.87
CA LEU A 28 -2.74 -11.01 8.01
C LEU A 28 -2.60 -10.20 9.31
N MET A 29 -1.45 -9.59 9.55
CA MET A 29 -1.23 -8.75 10.73
C MET A 29 -2.21 -7.56 10.76
N ALA A 30 -2.45 -6.90 9.63
CA ALA A 30 -3.43 -5.81 9.53
C ALA A 30 -4.87 -6.29 9.82
N VAL A 31 -5.24 -7.48 9.31
CA VAL A 31 -6.55 -8.09 9.58
C VAL A 31 -6.72 -8.41 11.07
N LEU A 32 -5.69 -8.98 11.70
CA LEU A 32 -5.71 -9.29 13.13
C LEU A 32 -5.85 -8.02 13.98
N ASP A 33 -5.12 -6.96 13.62
CA ASP A 33 -5.24 -5.67 14.30
C ASP A 33 -6.64 -5.09 14.20
N GLY A 34 -7.26 -5.14 13.00
CA GLY A 34 -8.63 -4.72 12.81
C GLY A 34 -9.64 -5.49 13.65
N ILE A 35 -9.46 -6.80 13.82
CA ILE A 35 -10.30 -7.65 14.67
C ILE A 35 -10.12 -7.30 16.15
N GLU A 36 -8.88 -7.18 16.62
CA GLU A 36 -8.55 -6.88 18.03
C GLU A 36 -9.11 -5.51 18.45
N ASN A 37 -8.94 -4.51 17.59
CA ASN A 37 -9.37 -3.13 17.83
C ASN A 37 -10.83 -2.87 17.43
N LYS A 38 -11.53 -3.87 16.87
CA LYS A 38 -12.91 -3.76 16.36
C LYS A 38 -13.08 -2.57 15.41
N ILE A 39 -12.15 -2.43 14.48
CA ILE A 39 -12.15 -1.33 13.50
C ILE A 39 -13.37 -1.49 12.59
N ASP A 40 -14.17 -0.43 12.50
CA ASP A 40 -15.28 -0.34 11.56
C ASP A 40 -14.73 0.03 10.16
N PRO A 41 -14.88 -0.82 9.13
CA PRO A 41 -14.43 -0.50 7.78
C PRO A 41 -15.29 0.57 7.09
N GLY A 42 -16.41 0.98 7.71
CA GLY A 42 -17.38 1.90 7.13
C GLY A 42 -18.31 1.22 6.13
N ASP A 43 -19.15 2.04 5.51
CA ASP A 43 -20.14 1.57 4.54
C ASP A 43 -19.48 1.16 3.21
N PRO A 44 -19.99 0.11 2.53
CA PRO A 44 -19.50 -0.29 1.22
C PRO A 44 -19.74 0.81 0.18
N LEU A 45 -18.74 1.06 -0.67
CA LEU A 45 -18.87 1.98 -1.79
C LEU A 45 -19.37 1.23 -3.05
N ASP A 46 -20.68 1.18 -3.22
CA ASP A 46 -21.35 0.57 -4.39
C ASP A 46 -21.48 1.56 -5.57
N LYS A 47 -20.41 2.30 -5.88
CA LYS A 47 -20.33 3.23 -7.02
C LYS A 47 -19.12 2.92 -7.90
N ASN A 48 -19.19 3.24 -9.19
CA ASN A 48 -18.02 3.23 -10.04
C ASN A 48 -17.14 4.45 -9.71
N ILE A 49 -16.00 4.22 -9.04
CA ILE A 49 -15.08 5.28 -8.62
C ILE A 49 -14.50 6.09 -9.78
N TYR A 50 -14.44 5.52 -10.99
CA TYR A 50 -13.93 6.22 -12.19
C TYR A 50 -14.89 7.29 -12.73
N ASP A 51 -16.18 7.19 -12.38
CA ASP A 51 -17.23 8.10 -12.84
C ASP A 51 -17.56 9.18 -11.79
N LEU A 52 -16.89 9.15 -10.64
CA LEU A 52 -17.13 10.12 -9.58
C LEU A 52 -16.52 11.48 -9.92
N PRO A 53 -17.22 12.58 -9.63
CA PRO A 53 -16.65 13.89 -9.81
C PRO A 53 -15.49 14.12 -8.83
N PRO A 54 -14.50 14.97 -9.16
CA PRO A 54 -13.30 15.16 -8.36
C PRO A 54 -13.58 15.52 -6.89
N GLU A 55 -14.64 16.29 -6.63
CA GLU A 55 -15.06 16.66 -5.27
C GLU A 55 -15.53 15.46 -4.42
N GLU A 56 -16.17 14.46 -5.02
CA GLU A 56 -16.56 13.24 -4.32
C GLU A 56 -15.34 12.32 -4.14
N LEU A 57 -14.51 12.21 -5.17
CA LEU A 57 -13.31 11.36 -5.16
C LEU A 57 -12.30 11.79 -4.10
N ALA A 58 -12.16 13.11 -3.85
CA ALA A 58 -11.27 13.67 -2.83
C ALA A 58 -11.58 13.20 -1.40
N ASN A 59 -12.82 12.74 -1.14
CA ASN A 59 -13.23 12.24 0.16
C ASN A 59 -13.03 10.73 0.32
N ILE A 60 -12.61 10.03 -0.74
CA ILE A 60 -12.40 8.59 -0.71
C ILE A 60 -10.95 8.32 -0.32
N PRO A 61 -10.69 7.51 0.73
CA PRO A 61 -9.33 7.06 1.04
C PRO A 61 -8.71 6.35 -0.16
N THR A 62 -7.49 6.74 -0.53
CA THR A 62 -6.76 6.16 -1.66
C THR A 62 -5.47 5.51 -1.19
N ALA A 63 -4.98 4.54 -1.96
CA ALA A 63 -3.66 3.97 -1.75
C ALA A 63 -2.58 5.04 -2.02
N PRO A 64 -1.38 4.90 -1.41
CA PRO A 64 -0.26 5.80 -1.69
C PRO A 64 0.02 5.94 -3.19
N GLY A 65 0.27 7.16 -3.65
CA GLY A 65 0.53 7.47 -5.06
C GLY A 65 1.96 7.16 -5.51
N SER A 66 2.85 6.86 -4.57
CA SER A 66 4.22 6.47 -4.84
C SER A 66 4.76 5.47 -3.82
N LEU A 67 5.83 4.76 -4.19
CA LEU A 67 6.56 3.88 -3.27
C LEU A 67 7.13 4.66 -2.07
N ASP A 68 7.50 5.92 -2.25
CA ASP A 68 8.01 6.77 -1.16
C ASP A 68 6.92 7.01 -0.11
N GLU A 69 5.72 7.41 -0.54
CA GLU A 69 4.56 7.58 0.33
C GLU A 69 4.19 6.29 1.05
N ALA A 70 4.22 5.15 0.35
CA ALA A 70 3.96 3.85 0.96
C ALA A 70 4.97 3.49 2.05
N LEU A 71 6.26 3.79 1.85
CA LEU A 71 7.29 3.57 2.86
C LEU A 71 7.17 4.53 4.05
N ASN A 72 6.71 5.76 3.83
CA ASN A 72 6.45 6.69 4.93
C ASN A 72 5.24 6.24 5.76
N ALA A 73 4.15 5.82 5.11
CA ALA A 73 3.02 5.21 5.81
C ALA A 73 3.44 3.98 6.63
N LEU A 74 4.29 3.11 6.07
CA LEU A 74 4.86 1.98 6.81
C LEU A 74 5.67 2.42 8.04
N LYS A 75 6.49 3.48 7.94
CA LYS A 75 7.27 3.97 9.08
C LYS A 75 6.38 4.54 10.18
N ASP A 76 5.34 5.26 9.79
CA ASP A 76 4.46 6.01 10.68
C ASP A 76 3.44 5.08 11.38
N ASP A 77 3.09 3.96 10.76
CA ASP A 77 2.08 3.00 11.26
C ASP A 77 2.56 1.54 11.19
N LYS A 78 3.71 1.24 11.80
CA LYS A 78 4.29 -0.14 11.83
C LYS A 78 3.89 -0.98 13.03
N ASP A 79 3.26 -0.40 14.05
CA ASP A 79 3.10 -1.06 15.35
C ASP A 79 2.31 -2.36 15.27
N PHE A 80 1.31 -2.43 14.38
CA PHE A 80 0.54 -3.65 14.15
C PHE A 80 1.40 -4.80 13.60
N LEU A 81 2.48 -4.52 12.86
CA LEU A 81 3.40 -5.52 12.33
C LEU A 81 4.36 -6.08 13.39
N LEU A 82 4.69 -5.26 14.40
CA LEU A 82 5.62 -5.61 15.47
C LEU A 82 5.03 -6.58 16.50
N LYS A 83 3.69 -6.69 16.54
CA LYS A 83 2.97 -7.58 17.45
C LYS A 83 3.45 -9.03 17.30
N GLY A 84 3.71 -9.69 18.44
CA GLY A 84 4.16 -11.09 18.48
C GLY A 84 5.55 -11.35 17.90
N GLY A 85 6.32 -10.31 17.55
CA GLY A 85 7.64 -10.46 16.93
C GLY A 85 7.58 -11.04 15.51
N VAL A 86 6.44 -10.91 14.82
CA VAL A 86 6.27 -11.38 13.44
C VAL A 86 7.16 -10.61 12.48
N PHE A 87 7.14 -9.28 12.60
CA PHE A 87 8.14 -8.40 12.02
C PHE A 87 8.95 -7.79 13.16
N THR A 88 10.26 -7.73 12.98
CA THR A 88 11.15 -7.03 13.90
C THR A 88 11.46 -5.64 13.36
N GLN A 89 11.81 -4.71 14.26
CA GLN A 89 12.12 -3.34 13.89
C GLN A 89 13.25 -3.26 12.86
N ASP A 90 14.29 -4.08 13.03
CA ASP A 90 15.44 -4.13 12.13
C ASP A 90 15.08 -4.63 10.73
N VAL A 91 14.13 -5.58 10.60
CA VAL A 91 13.64 -6.04 9.29
C VAL A 91 12.90 -4.92 8.57
N ILE A 92 12.05 -4.17 9.28
CA ILE A 92 11.31 -3.04 8.71
C ILE A 92 12.28 -1.94 8.27
N ASP A 93 13.22 -1.56 9.13
CA ASP A 93 14.18 -0.50 8.81
C ASP A 93 15.08 -0.89 7.63
N THR A 94 15.57 -2.13 7.61
CA THR A 94 16.38 -2.66 6.51
C THR A 94 15.58 -2.68 5.20
N TRP A 95 14.32 -3.10 5.25
CA TRP A 95 13.45 -3.14 4.08
C TRP A 95 13.23 -1.75 3.49
N VAL A 96 12.91 -0.78 4.36
CA VAL A 96 12.74 0.62 3.99
C VAL A 96 14.02 1.18 3.36
N GLU A 97 15.17 1.00 4.02
CA GLU A 97 16.45 1.49 3.51
C GLU A 97 16.77 0.88 2.14
N TYR A 98 16.59 -0.44 2.01
CA TYR A 98 16.81 -1.15 0.76
C TYR A 98 15.92 -0.61 -0.37
N LYS A 99 14.63 -0.40 -0.12
CA LYS A 99 13.70 0.13 -1.12
C LYS A 99 14.04 1.56 -1.54
N ILE A 100 14.44 2.41 -0.58
CA ILE A 100 14.88 3.77 -0.88
C ILE A 100 16.13 3.75 -1.76
N LYS A 101 17.16 3.00 -1.35
CA LYS A 101 18.47 2.98 -2.03
C LYS A 101 18.43 2.29 -3.39
N SER A 102 17.73 1.17 -3.48
CA SER A 102 17.79 0.27 -4.64
C SER A 102 16.69 0.53 -5.66
N GLU A 103 15.57 1.15 -5.27
CA GLU A 103 14.42 1.35 -6.17
C GLU A 103 14.05 2.83 -6.32
N ILE A 104 13.84 3.56 -5.22
CA ILE A 104 13.38 4.96 -5.28
C ILE A 104 14.47 5.89 -5.81
N ASN A 105 15.63 5.94 -5.17
CA ASN A 105 16.71 6.87 -5.53
C ASN A 105 17.18 6.67 -6.99
N PRO A 106 17.36 5.42 -7.47
CA PRO A 106 17.74 5.21 -8.86
C PRO A 106 16.69 5.72 -9.86
N VAL A 107 15.40 5.69 -9.52
CA VAL A 107 14.36 6.27 -10.38
C VAL A 107 14.38 7.80 -10.31
N LYS A 108 14.40 8.38 -9.10
CA LYS A 108 14.37 9.83 -8.89
C LYS A 108 15.56 10.58 -9.51
N LEU A 109 16.73 9.94 -9.59
CA LEU A 109 17.97 10.57 -10.07
C LEU A 109 18.21 10.39 -11.57
N ARG A 110 17.30 9.72 -12.29
CA ARG A 110 17.42 9.49 -13.72
C ARG A 110 16.46 10.39 -14.49
N PRO A 111 16.95 11.13 -15.50
CA PRO A 111 16.08 11.83 -16.42
C PRO A 111 15.07 10.87 -17.03
N HIS A 112 13.79 11.25 -17.00
CA HIS A 112 12.73 10.45 -17.60
C HIS A 112 12.54 10.87 -19.07
N PRO A 113 12.33 9.94 -20.03
CA PRO A 113 12.17 10.31 -21.44
C PRO A 113 11.09 11.37 -21.71
N HIS A 114 10.03 11.38 -20.89
CA HIS A 114 8.98 12.41 -20.99
C HIS A 114 9.47 13.82 -20.65
N GLU A 115 10.48 13.97 -19.78
CA GLU A 115 11.06 15.29 -19.46
C GLU A 115 11.71 15.93 -20.68
N PHE A 116 12.28 15.14 -21.60
CA PHE A 116 12.76 15.66 -22.89
C PHE A 116 11.60 16.20 -23.74
N MET A 117 10.45 15.52 -23.76
CA MET A 117 9.27 16.03 -24.46
C MET A 117 8.75 17.33 -23.84
N LEU A 118 8.88 17.51 -22.53
CA LEU A 118 8.36 18.68 -21.82
C LEU A 118 9.32 19.88 -21.85
N TYR A 119 10.64 19.63 -21.81
CA TYR A 119 11.62 20.65 -21.42
C TYR A 119 12.84 20.76 -22.35
N TYR A 120 12.96 19.96 -23.41
CA TYR A 120 14.18 19.95 -24.24
C TYR A 120 14.37 21.22 -25.08
N ASP A 121 13.28 21.87 -25.49
CA ASP A 121 13.25 23.04 -26.36
C ASP A 121 12.84 24.34 -25.65
N ILE A 122 12.87 24.33 -24.31
CA ILE A 122 12.69 25.54 -23.48
C ILE A 122 13.90 26.46 -23.61
#